data_AF-A0A9D3MS50-F1
#
_entry.id   AF-A0A9D3MS50-F1
#
_cell.length_a   1.000
_cell.length_b   1.000
_cell.length_c   1.000
_cell.angle_alpha   90.00
_cell.angle_beta   90.00
_cell.angle_gamma   90.00
#
_symmetry.space_group_name_H-M   'P 1'
#
loop_
_entity.id
_entity.type
_entity.pdbx_description
1 polymer ?
#
loop_
_entity_poly.entity_id
_entity_poly.type
_entity_poly.pdbx_seq_one_letter_code
_entity_poly.pdbx_strand_id
1 'polypeptide(L)'
;MVAALEAYGETAIINLTENLRFTEALWRHSNKNLLSFIEMEDDKKSKMENVHSTDCDLSEQIKSVTKDSHVRAENTELMLSYQKGQISLQQYKLLLCSLHEIYRALEEELDRNSSHPGVAPIYFPQELARLESLEKDLEYFYGQNWRERVIVPAATHRYAQRLRQVGKENPEFLVAHAYTRYLGDLSGGQVLGRITQKSLGLSGGEGLSFFSFPGVTSPNRFKQLYRSRMNSVELSQEAREGVLEEAVRAFECNIEVFDDLQRMLSRNGVAEKEAGPRCRHASDVKRRAPHGAETEKCARADDAQSGDSDLSEQIKSVTKDSHVRAENTELMLSYQKGNISLQQYKLLLCSLHEIYRALEEELDRNSSHPGVAPIYFPQELARLESLEKDLEYFYGQNWRERVIVPAATHRYAQRLRQVGKENPEFLVAHAYTRYLGDLSGGQVLGRITQKSLGLSGGEGLSFFSFPGVTSPNRFKQLYRSRMNSVELSQEAREGVLEEAVRAFECNIEVFDDIQKILSVTEKANMQHREATHNGYMSHGAATLAKTLPASLLSPASPLLRLLLGVCVAVATVGMGMYAF
;
A
#
# COMPACT_ATOMS: atom_id res chain seq x y z
N MET A 1 27.32 43.71 59.18
CA MET A 1 28.24 42.57 58.93
C MET A 1 27.48 41.29 58.60
N VAL A 2 26.47 40.91 59.39
CA VAL A 2 25.59 39.74 59.10
C VAL A 2 24.82 39.89 57.76
N ALA A 3 24.19 41.04 57.51
CA ALA A 3 23.50 41.31 56.24
C ALA A 3 24.42 41.35 55.00
N ALA A 4 25.73 41.59 55.18
CA ALA A 4 26.70 41.56 54.09
C ALA A 4 27.19 40.14 53.77
N LEU A 5 27.13 39.23 54.74
CA LEU A 5 27.46 37.81 54.58
C LEU A 5 26.29 37.03 53.95
N GLU A 6 25.04 37.39 54.26
CA GLU A 6 23.84 36.80 53.65
C GLU A 6 23.72 37.15 52.16
N ALA A 7 23.97 38.41 51.78
CA ALA A 7 23.96 38.84 50.38
C ALA A 7 25.09 38.19 49.54
N TYR A 8 26.26 37.93 50.13
CA TYR A 8 27.35 37.20 49.47
C TYR A 8 27.03 35.71 49.28
N GLY A 9 26.31 35.10 50.23
CA GLY A 9 25.87 33.71 50.18
C GLY A 9 24.82 33.44 49.10
N GLU A 10 23.80 34.28 48.98
CA GLU A 10 22.76 34.13 47.95
C GLU A 10 23.33 34.32 46.52
N THR A 11 24.24 35.28 46.36
CA THR A 11 24.90 35.53 45.06
C THR A 11 25.84 34.38 44.67
N ALA A 12 26.47 33.70 45.64
CA ALA A 12 27.31 32.53 45.40
C ALA A 12 26.49 31.29 45.00
N ILE A 13 25.32 31.08 45.62
CA ILE A 13 24.42 29.97 45.31
C ILE A 13 23.81 30.13 43.91
N ILE A 14 23.36 31.33 43.53
CA ILE A 14 22.82 31.59 42.18
C ILE A 14 23.89 31.31 41.11
N ASN A 15 25.12 31.78 41.31
CA ASN A 15 26.24 31.53 40.39
C ASN A 15 26.64 30.05 40.28
N LEU A 16 26.52 29.27 41.36
CA LEU A 16 26.75 27.81 41.33
C LEU A 16 25.63 27.08 40.59
N THR A 17 24.38 27.51 40.76
CA THR A 17 23.21 26.90 40.11
C THR A 17 23.21 27.19 38.60
N GLU A 18 23.61 28.39 38.19
CA GLU A 18 23.78 28.74 36.77
C GLU A 18 24.98 28.02 36.14
N ASN A 19 26.11 27.88 36.85
CA ASN A 19 27.23 27.07 36.36
C ASN A 19 26.86 25.59 36.21
N LEU A 20 26.07 25.03 37.13
CA LEU A 20 25.57 23.65 37.02
C LEU A 20 24.64 23.47 35.81
N ARG A 21 23.73 24.41 35.56
CA ARG A 21 22.87 24.39 34.36
C ARG A 21 23.67 24.56 33.08
N PHE A 22 24.70 25.41 33.10
CA PHE A 22 25.57 25.64 31.93
C PHE A 22 26.45 24.42 31.62
N THR A 23 26.99 23.78 32.66
CA THR A 23 27.76 22.53 32.53
C THR A 23 26.89 21.35 32.10
N GLU A 24 25.65 21.23 32.58
CA GLU A 24 24.69 20.23 32.09
C GLU A 24 24.33 20.49 30.62
N ALA A 25 24.10 21.75 30.22
CA ALA A 25 23.82 22.11 28.83
C ALA A 25 25.01 21.81 27.90
N LEU A 26 26.25 22.10 28.33
CA LEU A 26 27.47 21.79 27.58
C LEU A 26 27.73 20.29 27.51
N TRP A 27 27.45 19.54 28.57
CA TRP A 27 27.55 18.08 28.60
C TRP A 27 26.52 17.44 27.67
N ARG A 28 25.26 17.88 27.70
CA ARG A 28 24.20 17.45 26.77
C ARG A 28 24.53 17.82 25.34
N HIS A 29 25.12 18.99 25.09
CA HIS A 29 25.52 19.41 23.75
C HIS A 29 26.68 18.57 23.20
N SER A 30 27.67 18.26 24.04
CA SER A 30 28.84 17.45 23.65
C SER A 30 28.51 15.96 23.49
N ASN A 31 27.48 15.46 24.18
CA ASN A 31 27.07 14.05 24.17
C ASN A 31 25.75 13.80 23.42
N LYS A 32 25.31 14.70 22.53
CA LYS A 32 24.06 14.55 21.76
C LYS A 32 23.93 13.21 21.06
N ASN A 33 25.03 12.68 20.50
CA ASN A 33 25.03 11.40 19.80
C ASN A 33 24.84 10.21 20.77
N LEU A 34 25.38 10.30 21.98
CA LEU A 34 25.23 9.27 23.02
C LEU A 34 23.81 9.30 23.60
N LEU A 35 23.26 10.49 23.85
CA LEU A 35 21.87 10.68 24.28
C LEU A 35 20.87 10.20 23.22
N SER A 36 21.11 10.48 21.93
CA SER A 36 20.27 9.95 20.86
C SER A 36 20.35 8.43 20.73
N PHE A 37 21.50 7.84 21.09
CA PHE A 37 21.68 6.38 21.09
C PHE A 37 20.92 5.74 22.26
N ILE A 38 20.99 6.34 23.45
CA ILE A 38 20.23 5.92 24.64
C ILE A 38 18.73 6.10 24.41
N GLU A 39 18.28 7.22 23.85
CA GLU A 39 16.86 7.44 23.50
C GLU A 39 16.38 6.45 22.41
N MET A 40 17.23 6.09 21.45
CA MET A 40 16.92 5.02 20.49
C MET A 40 16.85 3.64 21.14
N GLU A 41 17.71 3.34 22.12
CA GLU A 41 17.68 2.09 22.88
C GLU A 41 16.45 2.02 23.79
N ASP A 42 16.09 3.10 24.47
CA ASP A 42 14.90 3.21 25.30
C ASP A 42 13.62 3.17 24.44
N ASP A 43 13.58 3.78 23.25
CA ASP A 43 12.45 3.68 22.32
C ASP A 43 12.33 2.28 21.71
N LYS A 44 13.45 1.59 21.46
CA LYS A 44 13.44 0.16 21.10
C LYS A 44 12.92 -0.71 22.25
N LYS A 45 13.35 -0.45 23.48
CA LYS A 45 12.95 -1.19 24.68
C LYS A 45 11.47 -0.97 25.00
N SER A 46 10.98 0.27 24.90
CA SER A 46 9.58 0.67 24.99
C SER A 46 8.71 0.02 23.90
N LYS A 47 9.17 -0.01 22.64
CA LYS A 47 8.47 -0.72 21.56
C LYS A 47 8.45 -2.23 21.77
N MET A 48 9.50 -2.80 22.35
CA MET A 48 9.56 -4.22 22.67
C MET A 48 8.62 -4.56 23.85
N GLU A 49 8.59 -3.74 24.90
CA GLU A 49 7.66 -3.88 26.03
C GLU A 49 6.19 -3.78 25.61
N ASN A 50 5.86 -2.93 24.63
CA ASN A 50 4.49 -2.80 24.11
C ASN A 50 4.06 -3.96 23.18
N VAL A 51 5.02 -4.76 22.67
CA VAL A 51 4.77 -5.99 21.90
C VAL A 51 4.53 -7.20 22.82
N HIS A 52 5.04 -7.16 24.06
CA HIS A 52 4.90 -8.25 25.05
C HIS A 52 3.59 -8.20 25.87
N SER A 53 2.61 -7.38 25.50
CA SER A 53 1.26 -7.48 26.07
C SER A 53 0.64 -8.85 25.71
N THR A 54 0.31 -9.63 26.74
CA THR A 54 -0.32 -10.96 26.62
C THR A 54 -1.73 -10.93 25.98
N ASP A 55 -2.29 -9.73 25.76
CA ASP A 55 -3.60 -9.51 25.14
C ASP A 55 -3.59 -9.53 23.59
N CYS A 56 -2.42 -9.64 22.95
CA CYS A 56 -2.30 -9.65 21.49
C CYS A 56 -2.18 -11.08 20.91
N ASP A 57 -2.91 -11.37 19.84
CA ASP A 57 -2.83 -12.63 19.09
C ASP A 57 -1.40 -12.93 18.62
N LEU A 58 -0.98 -14.20 18.71
CA LEU A 58 0.34 -14.66 18.25
C LEU A 58 0.61 -14.25 16.79
N SER A 59 -0.42 -14.35 15.93
CA SER A 59 -0.32 -13.96 14.52
C SER A 59 -0.02 -12.47 14.29
N GLU A 60 -0.54 -11.59 15.12
CA GLU A 60 -0.29 -10.15 15.01
C GLU A 60 1.06 -9.79 15.63
N GLN A 61 1.47 -10.47 16.71
CA GLN A 61 2.80 -10.33 17.29
C GLN A 61 3.89 -10.73 16.28
N ILE A 62 3.80 -11.92 15.68
CA ILE A 62 4.74 -12.38 14.64
C ILE A 62 4.81 -11.38 13.49
N LYS A 63 3.66 -10.95 12.98
CA LYS A 63 3.60 -9.95 11.90
C LYS A 63 4.25 -8.61 12.28
N SER A 64 4.09 -8.17 13.51
CA SER A 64 4.71 -6.95 14.02
C SER A 64 6.23 -7.07 14.07
N VAL A 65 6.75 -8.11 14.72
CA VAL A 65 8.21 -8.28 14.92
C VAL A 65 8.95 -8.59 13.61
N THR A 66 8.28 -9.24 12.66
CA THR A 66 8.87 -9.57 11.35
C THR A 66 8.76 -8.44 10.32
N LYS A 67 8.11 -7.32 10.65
CA LYS A 67 7.83 -6.24 9.68
C LYS A 67 9.08 -5.72 8.98
N ASP A 68 10.14 -5.44 9.73
CA ASP A 68 11.38 -4.92 9.17
C ASP A 68 12.12 -5.98 8.33
N SER A 69 12.12 -7.23 8.79
CA SER A 69 12.67 -8.35 8.03
C SER A 69 11.89 -8.64 6.74
N HIS A 70 10.57 -8.45 6.74
CA HIS A 70 9.75 -8.53 5.53
C HIS A 70 10.16 -7.45 4.51
N VAL A 71 10.29 -6.20 4.96
CA VAL A 71 10.76 -5.10 4.09
C VAL A 71 12.15 -5.39 3.54
N ARG A 72 13.07 -5.92 4.36
CA ARG A 72 14.40 -6.33 3.87
C ARG A 72 14.31 -7.43 2.81
N ALA A 73 13.49 -8.46 3.04
CA ALA A 73 13.31 -9.55 2.10
C ALA A 73 12.77 -9.06 0.74
N GLU A 74 11.82 -8.12 0.73
CA GLU A 74 11.27 -7.51 -0.49
C GLU A 74 12.30 -6.71 -1.30
N ASN A 75 13.37 -6.24 -0.66
CA ASN A 75 14.45 -5.47 -1.30
C ASN A 75 15.66 -6.33 -1.72
N THR A 76 15.57 -7.66 -1.60
CA THR A 76 16.60 -8.56 -2.15
C THR A 76 16.60 -8.56 -3.68
N GLU A 77 17.75 -8.78 -4.31
CA GLU A 77 17.89 -8.74 -5.78
C GLU A 77 16.94 -9.71 -6.52
N LEU A 78 16.70 -10.89 -5.94
CA LEU A 78 15.73 -11.84 -6.47
C LEU A 78 14.32 -11.25 -6.48
N MET A 79 13.90 -10.62 -5.36
CA MET A 79 12.59 -10.00 -5.24
C MET A 79 12.45 -8.75 -6.12
N LEU A 80 13.50 -7.94 -6.25
CA LEU A 80 13.53 -6.83 -7.20
C LEU A 80 13.39 -7.33 -8.66
N SER A 81 13.98 -8.47 -9.00
CA SER A 81 13.81 -9.11 -10.31
C SER A 81 12.36 -9.51 -10.55
N TYR A 82 11.67 -10.05 -9.54
CA TYR A 82 10.24 -10.31 -9.60
C TYR A 82 9.42 -9.03 -9.77
N GLN A 83 9.67 -7.99 -8.99
CA GLN A 83 8.95 -6.72 -9.08
C GLN A 83 9.08 -6.05 -10.46
N LYS A 84 10.23 -6.22 -11.12
CA LYS A 84 10.48 -5.75 -12.49
C LYS A 84 9.90 -6.66 -13.58
N GLY A 85 9.40 -7.84 -13.22
CA GLY A 85 8.96 -8.87 -14.17
C GLY A 85 10.10 -9.45 -15.00
N GLN A 86 11.32 -9.46 -14.45
CA GLN A 86 12.56 -9.84 -15.13
C GLN A 86 13.19 -11.11 -14.54
N ILE A 87 12.40 -11.97 -13.90
CA ILE A 87 12.90 -13.24 -13.37
C ILE A 87 13.38 -14.13 -14.52
N SER A 88 14.64 -14.58 -14.46
CA SER A 88 15.23 -15.50 -15.43
C SER A 88 14.93 -16.95 -15.10
N LEU A 89 14.99 -17.82 -16.12
CA LEU A 89 14.79 -19.26 -15.94
C LEU A 89 15.80 -19.87 -14.95
N GLN A 90 17.06 -19.43 -14.99
CA GLN A 90 18.10 -19.91 -14.06
C GLN A 90 17.80 -19.49 -12.61
N GLN A 91 17.38 -18.24 -12.39
CA GLN A 91 16.96 -17.77 -11.06
C GLN A 91 15.79 -18.60 -10.53
N TYR A 92 14.78 -18.84 -11.37
CA TYR A 92 13.61 -19.59 -10.96
C TYR A 92 13.93 -21.06 -10.66
N LYS A 93 14.73 -21.72 -11.50
CA LYS A 93 15.17 -23.10 -11.27
C LYS A 93 15.94 -23.25 -9.96
N LEU A 94 16.90 -22.36 -9.67
CA LEU A 94 17.63 -22.39 -8.40
C LEU A 94 16.72 -22.10 -7.20
N LEU A 95 15.74 -21.20 -7.34
CA LEU A 95 14.73 -20.97 -6.32
C LEU A 95 13.95 -22.26 -6.04
N LEU A 96 13.45 -22.97 -7.06
CA LEU A 96 12.74 -24.23 -6.89
C LEU A 96 13.59 -25.30 -6.18
N CYS A 97 14.87 -25.41 -6.51
CA CYS A 97 15.81 -26.29 -5.82
C CYS A 97 15.89 -25.96 -4.32
N SER A 98 16.03 -24.66 -3.99
CA SER A 98 16.07 -24.20 -2.61
C SER A 98 14.77 -24.45 -1.86
N LEU A 99 13.63 -24.16 -2.50
CA LEU A 99 12.32 -24.38 -1.90
C LEU A 99 12.09 -25.87 -1.64
N HIS A 100 12.37 -26.74 -2.60
CA HIS A 100 12.25 -28.19 -2.39
C HIS A 100 12.98 -28.67 -1.13
N GLU A 101 14.23 -28.25 -0.93
CA GLU A 101 15.01 -28.63 0.25
C GLU A 101 14.46 -28.07 1.57
N ILE A 102 13.95 -26.83 1.54
CA ILE A 102 13.34 -26.17 2.70
C ILE A 102 12.01 -26.83 3.06
N TYR A 103 11.10 -27.01 2.10
CA TYR A 103 9.80 -27.65 2.35
C TYR A 103 9.95 -29.12 2.71
N ARG A 104 10.91 -29.84 2.13
CA ARG A 104 11.22 -31.21 2.56
C ARG A 104 11.55 -31.27 4.05
N ALA A 105 12.41 -30.38 4.54
CA ALA A 105 12.77 -30.34 5.96
C ALA A 105 11.62 -29.82 6.84
N LEU A 106 10.89 -28.82 6.39
CA LEU A 106 9.75 -28.26 7.13
C LEU A 106 8.63 -29.28 7.28
N GLU A 107 8.23 -29.92 6.18
CA GLU A 107 7.13 -30.90 6.15
C GLU A 107 7.52 -32.19 6.87
N GLU A 108 8.77 -32.66 6.75
CA GLU A 108 9.28 -33.79 7.56
C GLU A 108 9.11 -33.52 9.07
N GLU A 109 9.45 -32.32 9.52
CA GLU A 109 9.36 -31.95 10.94
C GLU A 109 7.94 -31.63 11.41
N LEU A 110 7.08 -31.10 10.53
CA LEU A 110 5.66 -30.95 10.81
C LEU A 110 4.97 -32.31 10.93
N ASP A 111 5.28 -33.27 10.07
CA ASP A 111 4.76 -34.63 10.13
C ASP A 111 5.22 -35.34 11.41
N ARG A 112 6.52 -35.26 11.72
CA ARG A 112 7.12 -35.82 12.94
C ARG A 112 6.47 -35.29 14.21
N ASN A 113 6.10 -34.01 14.22
CA ASN A 113 5.52 -33.32 15.36
C ASN A 113 4.00 -33.09 15.22
N SER A 114 3.33 -33.81 14.33
CA SER A 114 1.90 -33.60 14.01
C SER A 114 0.96 -33.74 15.22
N SER A 115 1.34 -34.51 16.24
CA SER A 115 0.61 -34.66 17.50
C SER A 115 1.06 -33.72 18.62
N HIS A 116 2.10 -32.91 18.40
CA HIS A 116 2.60 -31.97 19.41
C HIS A 116 1.60 -30.82 19.60
N PRO A 117 1.27 -30.41 20.84
CA PRO A 117 0.28 -29.35 21.09
C PRO A 117 0.59 -28.02 20.39
N GLY A 118 1.89 -27.70 20.24
CA GLY A 118 2.37 -26.52 19.52
C GLY A 118 2.19 -26.54 17.99
N VAL A 119 2.00 -27.73 17.40
CA VAL A 119 2.03 -27.96 15.95
C VAL A 119 0.69 -28.47 15.44
N ALA A 120 0.02 -29.36 16.18
CA ALA A 120 -1.24 -29.97 15.80
C ALA A 120 -2.32 -28.96 15.32
N PRO A 121 -2.48 -27.77 15.94
CA PRO A 121 -3.48 -26.81 15.46
C PRO A 121 -3.22 -26.28 14.05
N ILE A 122 -1.96 -26.22 13.61
CA ILE A 122 -1.56 -25.66 12.31
C ILE A 122 -1.22 -26.74 11.26
N TYR A 123 -1.44 -28.01 11.58
CA TYR A 123 -1.09 -29.14 10.72
C TYR A 123 -2.16 -29.41 9.66
N PHE A 124 -1.94 -28.87 8.45
CA PHE A 124 -2.85 -28.97 7.29
C PHE A 124 -2.13 -29.54 6.04
N PRO A 125 -1.69 -30.80 6.06
CA PRO A 125 -0.86 -31.35 4.98
C PRO A 125 -1.60 -31.45 3.64
N GLN A 126 -2.91 -31.72 3.65
CA GLN A 126 -3.68 -31.86 2.40
C GLN A 126 -3.83 -30.53 1.66
N GLU A 127 -3.92 -29.44 2.41
CA GLU A 127 -4.13 -28.10 1.87
C GLU A 127 -2.81 -27.37 1.59
N LEU A 128 -1.79 -27.56 2.44
CA LEU A 128 -0.57 -26.76 2.43
C LEU A 128 0.70 -27.48 1.98
N ALA A 129 0.80 -28.80 1.98
CA ALA A 129 2.05 -29.47 1.60
C ALA A 129 2.45 -29.10 0.16
N ARG A 130 3.72 -28.75 -0.03
CA ARG A 130 4.31 -28.24 -1.28
C ARG A 130 5.27 -29.23 -1.92
N LEU A 131 5.74 -30.25 -1.20
CA LEU A 131 6.80 -31.13 -1.69
C LEU A 131 6.44 -31.76 -3.04
N GLU A 132 5.27 -32.39 -3.17
CA GLU A 132 4.83 -33.01 -4.43
C GLU A 132 4.76 -32.00 -5.59
N SER A 133 4.24 -30.80 -5.34
CA SER A 133 4.19 -29.72 -6.33
C SER A 133 5.59 -29.26 -6.75
N LEU A 134 6.53 -29.16 -5.80
CA LEU A 134 7.93 -28.80 -6.09
C LEU A 134 8.64 -29.88 -6.88
N GLU A 135 8.38 -31.16 -6.59
CA GLU A 135 8.94 -32.28 -7.36
C GLU A 135 8.43 -32.29 -8.81
N LYS A 136 7.13 -32.00 -9.03
CA LYS A 136 6.57 -31.84 -10.39
C LYS A 136 7.24 -30.71 -11.16
N ASP A 137 7.45 -29.56 -10.53
CA ASP A 137 8.11 -28.42 -11.17
C ASP A 137 9.59 -28.73 -11.46
N LEU A 138 10.29 -29.40 -10.54
CA LEU A 138 11.68 -29.82 -10.76
C LEU A 138 11.80 -30.86 -11.88
N GLU A 139 10.91 -31.84 -11.95
CA GLU A 139 10.87 -32.80 -13.04
C GLU A 139 10.60 -32.12 -14.39
N TYR A 140 9.69 -31.14 -14.44
CA TYR A 140 9.43 -30.35 -15.64
C TYR A 140 10.70 -29.62 -16.15
N PHE A 141 11.48 -28.99 -15.25
CA PHE A 141 12.65 -28.20 -15.66
C PHE A 141 13.96 -28.99 -15.81
N TYR A 142 14.10 -30.16 -15.20
CA TYR A 142 15.36 -30.93 -15.17
C TYR A 142 15.23 -32.37 -15.70
N GLY A 143 14.02 -32.86 -15.93
CA GLY A 143 13.69 -34.23 -16.34
C GLY A 143 13.61 -35.21 -15.15
N GLN A 144 13.34 -36.49 -15.44
CA GLN A 144 13.14 -37.55 -14.43
C GLN A 144 14.32 -37.69 -13.44
N ASN A 145 15.55 -37.41 -13.90
CA ASN A 145 16.76 -37.48 -13.06
C ASN A 145 17.10 -36.13 -12.41
N TRP A 146 16.11 -35.29 -12.12
CA TRP A 146 16.34 -33.96 -11.56
C TRP A 146 17.14 -34.00 -10.25
N ARG A 147 16.94 -35.03 -9.41
CA ARG A 147 17.65 -35.20 -8.12
C ARG A 147 19.17 -35.22 -8.25
N GLU A 148 19.71 -35.73 -9.38
CA GLU A 148 21.14 -35.78 -9.65
C GLU A 148 21.71 -34.47 -10.22
N ARG A 149 20.83 -33.56 -10.65
CA ARG A 149 21.17 -32.33 -11.39
C ARG A 149 20.96 -31.05 -10.60
N VAL A 150 20.21 -31.13 -9.50
CA VAL A 150 19.90 -29.99 -8.65
C VAL A 150 21.13 -29.58 -7.84
N ILE A 151 21.45 -28.28 -7.91
CA ILE A 151 22.48 -27.66 -7.08
C ILE A 151 21.76 -26.76 -6.08
N VAL A 152 22.08 -26.93 -4.81
CA VAL A 152 21.43 -26.25 -3.69
C VAL A 152 22.43 -25.29 -3.02
N PRO A 153 22.06 -24.02 -2.77
CA PRO A 153 22.91 -23.08 -2.04
C PRO A 153 23.23 -23.54 -0.63
N ALA A 154 24.41 -23.16 -0.12
CA ALA A 154 24.82 -23.50 1.24
C ALA A 154 23.88 -22.90 2.30
N ALA A 155 23.34 -21.70 2.05
CA ALA A 155 22.33 -21.09 2.91
C ALA A 155 21.04 -21.92 3.00
N THR A 156 20.66 -22.63 1.93
CA THR A 156 19.48 -23.50 1.95
C THR A 156 19.71 -24.71 2.86
N HIS A 157 20.89 -25.31 2.83
CA HIS A 157 21.23 -26.40 3.75
C HIS A 157 21.23 -25.95 5.21
N ARG A 158 21.73 -24.75 5.51
CA ARG A 158 21.65 -24.18 6.87
C ARG A 158 20.20 -23.97 7.32
N TYR A 159 19.34 -23.48 6.43
CA TYR A 159 17.92 -23.35 6.74
C TYR A 159 17.27 -24.72 7.00
N ALA A 160 17.46 -25.69 6.11
CA ALA A 160 16.95 -27.05 6.30
C ALA A 160 17.47 -27.71 7.59
N GLN A 161 18.73 -27.42 7.99
CA GLN A 161 19.28 -27.87 9.26
C GLN A 161 18.62 -27.18 10.45
N ARG A 162 18.36 -25.86 10.38
CA ARG A 162 17.65 -25.12 11.43
C ARG A 162 16.25 -25.67 11.64
N LEU A 163 15.52 -25.97 10.58
CA LEU A 163 14.18 -26.58 10.65
C LEU A 163 14.21 -27.91 11.40
N ARG A 164 15.15 -28.80 11.06
CA ARG A 164 15.34 -30.09 11.77
C ARG A 164 15.76 -29.91 13.23
N GLN A 165 16.60 -28.91 13.52
CA GLN A 165 16.96 -28.59 14.88
C GLN A 165 15.74 -28.12 15.69
N VAL A 166 14.96 -27.19 15.14
CA VAL A 166 13.74 -26.67 15.76
C VAL A 166 12.72 -27.78 16.00
N GLY A 167 12.43 -28.61 14.99
CA GLY A 167 11.50 -29.72 15.13
C GLY A 167 11.91 -30.80 16.13
N LYS A 168 13.21 -30.90 16.45
CA LYS A 168 13.72 -31.83 17.48
C LYS A 168 13.77 -31.22 18.88
N GLU A 169 14.18 -29.97 18.99
CA GLU A 169 14.52 -29.32 20.28
C GLU A 169 13.36 -28.48 20.82
N ASN A 170 12.64 -27.77 19.95
CA ASN A 170 11.55 -26.85 20.33
C ASN A 170 10.42 -26.91 19.28
N PRO A 171 9.66 -28.02 19.22
CA PRO A 171 8.69 -28.25 18.13
C PRO A 171 7.64 -27.15 17.97
N GLU A 172 7.24 -26.50 19.05
CA GLU A 172 6.31 -25.36 19.03
C GLU A 172 6.83 -24.17 18.20
N PHE A 173 8.15 -24.02 17.99
CA PHE A 173 8.71 -22.96 17.16
C PHE A 173 8.56 -23.24 15.66
N LEU A 174 8.18 -24.47 15.25
CA LEU A 174 7.84 -24.76 13.85
C LEU A 174 6.71 -23.86 13.34
N VAL A 175 5.84 -23.38 14.23
CA VAL A 175 4.78 -22.42 13.91
C VAL A 175 5.33 -21.16 13.23
N ALA A 176 6.50 -20.69 13.64
CA ALA A 176 7.15 -19.50 13.11
C ALA A 176 7.57 -19.68 11.64
N HIS A 177 8.17 -20.83 11.33
CA HIS A 177 8.59 -21.19 9.99
C HIS A 177 7.40 -21.48 9.07
N ALA A 178 6.45 -22.29 9.54
CA ALA A 178 5.24 -22.62 8.79
C ALA A 178 4.42 -21.36 8.48
N TYR A 179 4.27 -20.45 9.43
CA TYR A 179 3.64 -19.14 9.20
C TYR A 179 4.38 -18.33 8.13
N THR A 180 5.69 -18.16 8.27
CA THR A 180 6.51 -17.36 7.36
C THR A 180 6.44 -17.87 5.92
N ARG A 181 6.45 -19.19 5.73
CA ARG A 181 6.40 -19.84 4.43
C ARG A 181 4.98 -19.89 3.86
N TYR A 182 4.07 -20.66 4.47
CA TYR A 182 2.75 -20.92 3.89
C TYR A 182 1.89 -19.67 3.72
N LEU A 183 1.91 -18.72 4.68
CA LEU A 183 1.12 -17.49 4.54
C LEU A 183 1.71 -16.54 3.51
N GLY A 184 3.03 -16.59 3.31
CA GLY A 184 3.72 -15.94 2.20
C GLY A 184 3.24 -16.49 0.86
N ASP A 185 3.20 -17.82 0.71
CA ASP A 185 2.80 -18.49 -0.53
C ASP A 185 1.32 -18.25 -0.89
N LEU A 186 0.43 -18.34 0.10
CA LEU A 186 -1.01 -18.05 -0.04
C LEU A 186 -1.33 -16.55 -0.21
N SER A 187 -0.33 -15.68 -0.09
CA SER A 187 -0.50 -14.23 -0.25
C SER A 187 0.31 -13.71 -1.44
N GLY A 188 1.61 -13.46 -1.25
CA GLY A 188 2.50 -12.95 -2.28
C GLY A 188 2.80 -13.98 -3.35
N GLY A 189 2.85 -15.28 -3.00
CA GLY A 189 3.16 -16.37 -3.92
C GLY A 189 2.26 -16.40 -5.17
N GLN A 190 0.97 -16.09 -5.03
CA GLN A 190 0.02 -16.02 -6.16
C GLN A 190 0.36 -14.91 -7.16
N VAL A 191 0.96 -13.82 -6.69
CA VAL A 191 1.47 -12.75 -7.56
C VAL A 191 2.76 -13.21 -8.22
N LEU A 192 3.67 -13.81 -7.47
CA LEU A 192 4.95 -14.32 -7.97
C LEU A 192 4.74 -15.37 -9.07
N GLY A 193 3.81 -16.32 -8.89
CA GLY A 193 3.51 -17.33 -9.91
C GLY A 193 3.05 -16.73 -11.24
N ARG A 194 2.20 -15.69 -11.21
CA ARG A 194 1.77 -14.97 -12.42
C ARG A 194 2.93 -14.21 -13.09
N ILE A 195 3.82 -13.64 -12.28
CA ILE A 195 5.02 -12.98 -12.80
C ILE A 195 5.93 -14.03 -13.47
N THR A 196 6.22 -15.15 -12.80
CA THR A 196 7.01 -16.25 -13.35
C THR A 196 6.43 -16.75 -14.67
N GLN A 197 5.12 -17.00 -14.71
CA GLN A 197 4.42 -17.44 -15.91
C GLN A 197 4.67 -16.49 -17.09
N LYS A 198 4.47 -15.20 -16.85
CA LYS A 198 4.63 -14.15 -17.88
C LYS A 198 6.10 -13.99 -18.29
N SER A 199 7.02 -13.91 -17.33
CA SER A 199 8.44 -13.66 -17.59
C SER A 199 9.12 -14.82 -18.31
N LEU A 200 8.71 -16.06 -18.04
CA LEU A 200 9.30 -17.27 -18.63
C LEU A 200 8.51 -17.81 -19.83
N GLY A 201 7.36 -17.20 -20.17
CA GLY A 201 6.51 -17.65 -21.27
C GLY A 201 5.92 -19.04 -21.05
N LEU A 202 5.62 -19.42 -19.81
CA LEU A 202 5.06 -20.73 -19.47
C LEU A 202 3.56 -20.79 -19.81
N SER A 203 3.13 -21.88 -20.44
CA SER A 203 1.75 -22.14 -20.86
C SER A 203 1.22 -23.43 -20.22
N GLY A 204 -0.07 -23.49 -19.93
CA GLY A 204 -0.70 -24.73 -19.43
C GLY A 204 -0.48 -25.04 -17.95
N GLY A 205 0.16 -24.15 -17.19
CA GLY A 205 0.37 -24.31 -15.74
C GLY A 205 1.53 -25.24 -15.35
N GLU A 206 2.17 -25.90 -16.31
CA GLU A 206 3.35 -26.73 -16.08
C GLU A 206 4.55 -25.88 -15.63
N GLY A 207 5.33 -26.39 -14.66
CA GLY A 207 6.44 -25.68 -14.06
C GLY A 207 6.02 -24.56 -13.09
N LEU A 208 4.75 -24.50 -12.66
CA LEU A 208 4.22 -23.55 -11.69
C LEU A 208 3.37 -24.21 -10.59
N SER A 209 3.45 -25.54 -10.46
CA SER A 209 2.66 -26.36 -9.54
C SER A 209 2.81 -25.90 -8.09
N PHE A 210 3.99 -25.42 -7.69
CA PHE A 210 4.25 -24.87 -6.35
C PHE A 210 3.25 -23.77 -5.96
N PHE A 211 2.87 -22.92 -6.91
CA PHE A 211 1.96 -21.80 -6.67
C PHE A 211 0.48 -22.23 -6.64
N SER A 212 0.17 -23.48 -7.01
CA SER A 212 -1.20 -24.00 -7.02
C SER A 212 -1.53 -24.69 -5.69
N PHE A 213 -2.70 -24.38 -5.11
CA PHE A 213 -3.20 -24.96 -3.87
C PHE A 213 -4.54 -25.67 -4.13
N PRO A 214 -4.54 -26.86 -4.74
CA PRO A 214 -5.78 -27.54 -5.11
C PRO A 214 -6.66 -27.91 -3.90
N GLY A 215 -6.05 -28.13 -2.73
CA GLY A 215 -6.76 -28.36 -1.47
C GLY A 215 -7.33 -27.09 -0.81
N VAL A 216 -7.12 -25.90 -1.38
CA VAL A 216 -7.56 -24.62 -0.80
C VAL A 216 -8.55 -23.93 -1.76
N THR A 217 -9.84 -24.01 -1.45
CA THR A 217 -10.91 -23.39 -2.25
C THR A 217 -10.85 -21.85 -2.23
N SER A 218 -10.64 -21.25 -1.06
CA SER A 218 -10.44 -19.81 -0.90
C SER A 218 -9.16 -19.52 -0.11
N PRO A 219 -8.10 -19.00 -0.75
CA PRO A 219 -6.86 -18.65 -0.07
C PRO A 219 -7.05 -17.65 1.08
N ASN A 220 -7.98 -16.71 0.97
CA ASN A 220 -8.20 -15.73 2.04
C ASN A 220 -8.89 -16.36 3.25
N ARG A 221 -9.94 -17.16 3.03
CA ARG A 221 -10.62 -17.89 4.10
C ARG A 221 -9.66 -18.85 4.80
N PHE A 222 -8.84 -19.56 4.04
CA PHE A 222 -7.86 -20.49 4.60
C PHE A 222 -6.78 -19.76 5.42
N LYS A 223 -6.30 -18.59 4.98
CA LYS A 223 -5.38 -17.77 5.78
C LYS A 223 -6.00 -17.28 7.09
N GLN A 224 -7.30 -16.97 7.11
CA GLN A 224 -8.00 -16.59 8.34
C GLN A 224 -8.13 -17.79 9.28
N LEU A 225 -8.52 -18.95 8.75
CA LEU A 225 -8.54 -20.21 9.49
C LEU A 225 -7.16 -20.52 10.09
N TYR A 226 -6.11 -20.48 9.28
CA TYR A 226 -4.75 -20.75 9.73
C TYR A 226 -4.31 -19.81 10.85
N ARG A 227 -4.58 -18.50 10.74
CA ARG A 227 -4.29 -17.53 11.81
C ARG A 227 -5.08 -17.83 13.08
N SER A 228 -6.37 -18.12 12.96
CA SER A 228 -7.22 -18.47 14.10
C SER A 228 -6.69 -19.72 14.82
N ARG A 229 -6.29 -20.75 14.08
CA ARG A 229 -5.70 -21.97 14.63
C ARG A 229 -4.35 -21.71 15.30
N MET A 230 -3.50 -20.92 14.67
CA MET A 230 -2.24 -20.50 15.25
C MET A 230 -2.42 -19.71 16.55
N ASN A 231 -3.43 -18.85 16.63
CA ASN A 231 -3.74 -18.09 17.85
C ASN A 231 -4.29 -18.98 18.97
N SER A 232 -4.81 -20.17 18.67
CA SER A 232 -5.25 -21.15 19.67
C SER A 232 -4.13 -22.04 20.22
N VAL A 233 -2.89 -21.88 19.74
CA VAL A 233 -1.75 -22.62 20.28
C VAL A 233 -1.45 -22.10 21.69
N GLU A 234 -1.57 -22.98 22.68
CA GLU A 234 -1.24 -22.68 24.07
C GLU A 234 0.29 -22.69 24.24
N LEU A 235 0.85 -21.52 24.56
CA LEU A 235 2.29 -21.32 24.78
C LEU A 235 2.51 -20.68 26.14
N SER A 236 3.57 -21.10 26.84
CA SER A 236 4.11 -20.31 27.95
C SER A 236 4.63 -18.96 27.44
N GLN A 237 4.82 -18.00 28.33
CA GLN A 237 5.38 -16.71 27.94
C GLN A 237 6.78 -16.86 27.32
N GLU A 238 7.64 -17.69 27.92
CA GLU A 238 8.99 -18.00 27.40
C GLU A 238 8.93 -18.64 26.00
N ALA A 239 8.06 -19.64 25.81
CA ALA A 239 7.89 -20.26 24.50
C ALA A 239 7.34 -19.27 23.46
N ARG A 240 6.44 -18.38 23.86
CA ARG A 240 5.90 -17.32 22.99
C ARG A 240 7.00 -16.37 22.54
N GLU A 241 7.85 -15.91 23.45
CA GLU A 241 9.00 -15.05 23.12
C GLU A 241 9.95 -15.77 22.16
N GLY A 242 10.25 -17.05 22.42
CA GLY A 242 11.05 -17.88 21.52
C GLY A 242 10.45 -18.05 20.12
N VAL A 243 9.12 -18.19 19.99
CA VAL A 243 8.44 -18.21 18.69
C VAL A 243 8.62 -16.89 17.92
N LEU A 244 8.56 -15.74 18.61
CA LEU A 244 8.74 -14.44 17.97
C LEU A 244 10.17 -14.26 17.45
N GLU A 245 11.15 -14.65 18.25
CA GLU A 245 12.57 -14.64 17.85
C GLU A 245 12.80 -15.60 16.67
N GLU A 246 12.22 -16.80 16.72
CA GLU A 246 12.34 -17.78 15.63
C GLU A 246 11.67 -17.27 14.34
N ALA A 247 10.58 -16.50 14.45
CA ALA A 247 9.96 -15.91 13.27
C ALA A 247 10.87 -14.89 12.59
N VAL A 248 11.56 -14.05 13.37
CA VAL A 248 12.57 -13.14 12.82
C VAL A 248 13.70 -13.95 12.16
N ARG A 249 14.19 -15.02 12.82
CA ARG A 249 15.20 -15.91 12.27
C ARG A 249 14.74 -16.59 10.97
N ALA A 250 13.48 -17.01 10.87
CA ALA A 250 12.92 -17.62 9.67
C ALA A 250 13.00 -16.66 8.47
N PHE A 251 12.73 -15.37 8.67
CA PHE A 251 12.92 -14.36 7.62
C PHE A 251 14.39 -14.16 7.27
N GLU A 252 15.28 -14.12 8.26
CA GLU A 252 16.73 -14.00 8.02
C GLU A 252 17.27 -15.17 7.19
N CYS A 253 16.86 -16.41 7.51
CA CYS A 253 17.21 -17.57 6.71
C CYS A 253 16.70 -17.46 5.26
N ASN A 254 15.50 -16.91 5.04
CA ASN A 254 15.00 -16.66 3.68
C ASN A 254 15.85 -15.62 2.93
N ILE A 255 16.21 -14.51 3.59
CA ILE A 255 17.08 -13.47 3.02
C ILE A 255 18.45 -14.07 2.66
N GLU A 256 19.06 -14.83 3.57
CA GLU A 256 20.34 -15.50 3.32
C GLU A 256 20.27 -16.43 2.11
N VAL A 257 19.17 -17.17 1.95
CA VAL A 257 18.95 -18.03 0.77
C VAL A 257 18.88 -17.19 -0.50
N PHE A 258 18.13 -16.10 -0.52
CA PHE A 258 18.03 -15.22 -1.69
C PHE A 258 19.37 -14.58 -2.05
N ASP A 259 20.14 -14.14 -1.06
CA ASP A 259 21.47 -13.58 -1.29
C ASP A 259 22.45 -14.64 -1.83
N ASP A 260 22.41 -15.86 -1.29
CA ASP A 260 23.29 -16.95 -1.72
C ASP A 260 22.96 -17.43 -3.14
N LEU A 261 21.68 -17.50 -3.49
CA LEU A 261 21.21 -17.72 -4.87
C LEU A 261 21.81 -16.67 -5.83
N GLN A 262 21.75 -15.40 -5.45
CA GLN A 262 22.31 -14.31 -6.26
C GLN A 262 23.84 -14.41 -6.41
N ARG A 263 24.55 -14.80 -5.34
CA ARG A 263 26.01 -15.04 -5.40
C ARG A 263 26.35 -16.19 -6.35
N MET A 264 25.60 -17.29 -6.31
CA MET A 264 25.79 -18.42 -7.22
C MET A 264 25.59 -18.02 -8.69
N LEU A 265 24.53 -17.27 -8.99
CA LEU A 265 24.26 -16.77 -10.34
C LEU A 265 25.34 -15.81 -10.83
N SER A 266 25.83 -14.95 -9.95
CA SER A 266 26.91 -13.99 -10.28
C SER A 266 28.23 -14.70 -10.58
N ARG A 267 28.54 -15.80 -9.88
CA ARG A 267 29.74 -16.62 -10.14
C ARG A 267 29.64 -17.38 -11.46
N ASN A 268 28.49 -17.97 -11.76
CA ASN A 268 28.26 -18.68 -13.02
C ASN A 268 28.24 -17.74 -14.24
N GLY A 269 27.77 -16.49 -14.06
CA GLY A 269 27.81 -15.45 -15.10
C GLY A 269 29.22 -14.92 -15.43
N VAL A 270 30.21 -15.13 -14.55
CA VAL A 270 31.63 -14.83 -14.85
C VAL A 270 32.24 -15.96 -15.70
N ALA A 271 31.89 -17.22 -15.44
CA ALA A 271 32.34 -18.36 -16.23
C ALA A 271 31.80 -18.32 -17.68
N GLU A 272 30.57 -17.85 -17.90
CA GLU A 272 30.02 -17.64 -19.25
C GLU A 272 30.61 -16.41 -19.97
N LYS A 273 31.10 -15.39 -19.25
CA LYS A 273 31.78 -14.24 -19.86
C LYS A 273 33.23 -14.52 -20.27
N GLU A 274 33.89 -15.51 -19.66
CA GLU A 274 35.23 -15.97 -20.07
C GLU A 274 35.20 -16.95 -21.25
N ALA A 275 34.06 -17.58 -21.52
CA ALA A 275 33.82 -18.37 -22.73
C ALA A 275 33.20 -17.49 -23.84
N GLY A 276 34.05 -16.75 -24.56
CA GLY A 276 33.65 -15.85 -25.65
C GLY A 276 32.79 -16.49 -26.76
N PRO A 277 32.14 -15.67 -27.62
CA PRO A 277 31.08 -16.12 -28.50
C PRO A 277 31.62 -16.97 -29.66
N ARG A 278 31.25 -18.26 -29.70
CA ARG A 278 31.32 -19.05 -30.93
C ARG A 278 29.97 -19.01 -31.64
N CYS A 279 29.78 -17.99 -32.47
CA CYS A 279 28.86 -18.06 -33.58
C CYS A 279 29.35 -19.14 -34.57
N ARG A 280 28.49 -20.11 -34.89
CA ARG A 280 28.45 -20.71 -36.23
C ARG A 280 27.03 -20.58 -36.76
N HIS A 281 26.93 -19.87 -37.88
CA HIS A 281 25.74 -19.70 -38.70
C HIS A 281 25.44 -20.93 -39.55
N ALA A 282 24.17 -20.95 -40.01
CA ALA A 282 23.63 -21.63 -41.19
C ALA A 282 23.44 -23.15 -41.04
N SER A 283 22.39 -23.77 -41.55
CA SER A 283 21.13 -23.41 -42.23
C SER A 283 20.38 -24.74 -42.44
N ASP A 284 19.14 -24.69 -42.95
CA ASP A 284 18.32 -25.85 -43.36
C ASP A 284 17.57 -26.55 -42.19
N VAL A 285 16.25 -26.72 -42.21
CA VAL A 285 15.46 -27.41 -43.23
C VAL A 285 13.97 -26.99 -43.19
N LYS A 286 13.48 -26.58 -44.37
CA LYS A 286 12.14 -26.73 -45.00
C LYS A 286 10.83 -26.42 -44.25
N ARG A 287 10.17 -25.40 -44.81
CA ARG A 287 8.72 -25.28 -45.04
C ARG A 287 8.08 -26.55 -45.61
N ARG A 288 6.93 -26.94 -45.07
CA ARG A 288 5.77 -27.45 -45.84
C ARG A 288 4.49 -27.27 -45.02
N ALA A 289 3.62 -26.38 -45.48
CA ALA A 289 2.19 -26.40 -45.17
C ALA A 289 1.48 -27.34 -46.16
N PRO A 290 0.23 -27.74 -45.84
CA PRO A 290 -0.82 -27.50 -46.81
C PRO A 290 -2.06 -26.81 -46.19
N HIS A 291 -2.71 -26.02 -47.04
CA HIS A 291 -3.99 -25.35 -46.84
C HIS A 291 -5.17 -26.31 -46.70
N GLY A 292 -6.21 -25.82 -46.00
CA GLY A 292 -7.60 -25.97 -46.45
C GLY A 292 -8.57 -26.52 -45.42
N ALA A 293 -9.27 -25.63 -44.70
CA ALA A 293 -10.70 -25.75 -44.38
C ALA A 293 -11.16 -24.47 -43.66
N GLU A 294 -11.94 -23.65 -44.35
CA GLU A 294 -12.83 -22.68 -43.73
C GLU A 294 -13.89 -23.42 -42.91
N THR A 295 -14.11 -23.01 -41.66
CA THR A 295 -15.42 -23.05 -40.99
C THR A 295 -15.34 -22.30 -39.66
N GLU A 296 -16.12 -21.23 -39.58
CA GLU A 296 -16.97 -20.83 -38.46
C GLU A 296 -16.35 -20.37 -37.12
N LYS A 297 -16.64 -19.09 -36.84
CA LYS A 297 -16.84 -18.54 -35.49
C LYS A 297 -17.50 -19.56 -34.57
N CYS A 298 -16.83 -19.88 -33.47
CA CYS A 298 -17.49 -20.34 -32.27
C CYS A 298 -16.91 -19.56 -31.09
N ALA A 299 -17.75 -18.66 -30.55
CA ALA A 299 -17.60 -18.14 -29.21
C ALA A 299 -17.55 -19.33 -28.25
N ARG A 300 -16.46 -19.47 -27.49
CA ARG A 300 -16.46 -20.22 -26.24
C ARG A 300 -16.65 -19.14 -25.17
N ALA A 301 -17.89 -18.80 -24.82
CA ALA A 301 -18.76 -19.55 -23.92
C ALA A 301 -17.98 -19.87 -22.65
N ASP A 302 -18.15 -18.96 -21.69
CA ASP A 302 -17.68 -19.00 -20.33
C ASP A 302 -17.89 -20.39 -19.71
N ASP A 303 -16.83 -20.96 -19.14
CA ASP A 303 -16.98 -22.02 -18.16
C ASP A 303 -17.58 -21.39 -16.89
N ALA A 304 -18.90 -21.48 -16.84
CA ALA A 304 -19.73 -21.19 -15.70
C ALA A 304 -19.41 -22.15 -14.55
N GLN A 305 -18.57 -21.68 -13.62
CA GLN A 305 -18.57 -22.08 -12.21
C GLN A 305 -18.10 -20.87 -11.35
N SER A 306 -18.87 -19.78 -11.39
CA SER A 306 -18.60 -18.55 -10.60
C SER A 306 -19.54 -18.38 -9.39
N GLY A 307 -20.13 -19.46 -8.88
CA GLY A 307 -21.14 -19.39 -7.81
C GLY A 307 -20.61 -19.26 -6.38
N ASP A 308 -19.31 -19.48 -6.13
CA ASP A 308 -18.83 -19.78 -4.77
C ASP A 308 -17.78 -18.79 -4.20
N SER A 309 -17.55 -17.66 -4.87
CA SER A 309 -16.62 -16.64 -4.35
C SER A 309 -17.35 -15.54 -3.57
N ASP A 310 -16.75 -15.10 -2.48
CA ASP A 310 -17.27 -14.02 -1.63
C ASP A 310 -17.39 -12.69 -2.40
N LEU A 311 -18.39 -11.85 -2.08
CA LEU A 311 -18.60 -10.55 -2.73
C LEU A 311 -17.34 -9.68 -2.72
N SER A 312 -16.59 -9.68 -1.62
CA SER A 312 -15.32 -8.98 -1.50
C SER A 312 -14.23 -9.45 -2.45
N GLU A 313 -14.19 -10.75 -2.77
CA GLU A 313 -13.25 -11.33 -3.71
C GLU A 313 -13.66 -11.02 -5.15
N GLN A 314 -14.97 -11.06 -5.44
CA GLN A 314 -15.53 -10.68 -6.73
C GLN A 314 -15.24 -9.21 -7.04
N ILE A 315 -15.54 -8.28 -6.13
CA ILE A 315 -15.24 -6.85 -6.31
C ILE A 315 -13.73 -6.66 -6.55
N LYS A 316 -12.87 -7.27 -5.72
CA LYS A 316 -11.42 -7.18 -5.89
C LYS A 316 -10.95 -7.69 -7.26
N SER A 317 -11.60 -8.74 -7.78
CA SER A 317 -11.28 -9.31 -9.09
C SER A 317 -11.65 -8.35 -10.21
N VAL A 318 -12.90 -7.88 -10.26
CA VAL A 318 -13.40 -7.02 -11.35
C VAL A 318 -12.75 -5.63 -11.36
N THR A 319 -12.36 -5.10 -10.19
CA THR A 319 -11.73 -3.78 -10.11
C THR A 319 -10.21 -3.83 -10.30
N LYS A 320 -9.60 -4.99 -10.52
CA LYS A 320 -8.14 -5.15 -10.57
C LYS A 320 -7.50 -4.25 -11.63
N ASP A 321 -8.06 -4.21 -12.84
CA ASP A 321 -7.48 -3.45 -13.94
C ASP A 321 -7.71 -1.94 -13.76
N SER A 322 -8.89 -1.53 -13.27
CA SER A 322 -9.16 -0.14 -12.92
C SER A 322 -8.29 0.35 -11.74
N HIS A 323 -7.96 -0.51 -10.78
CA HIS A 323 -7.01 -0.18 -9.71
C HIS A 323 -5.61 0.11 -10.27
N VAL A 324 -5.09 -0.76 -11.16
CA VAL A 324 -3.80 -0.53 -11.82
C VAL A 324 -3.82 0.77 -12.62
N ARG A 325 -4.91 1.07 -13.33
CA ARG A 325 -5.06 2.33 -14.06
C ARG A 325 -5.07 3.54 -13.12
N ALA A 326 -5.80 3.47 -12.00
CA ALA A 326 -5.84 4.53 -11.00
C ALA A 326 -4.45 4.84 -10.43
N GLU A 327 -3.64 3.81 -10.13
CA GLU A 327 -2.26 3.96 -9.64
C GLU A 327 -1.31 4.58 -10.67
N ASN A 328 -1.66 4.57 -11.96
CA ASN A 328 -0.87 5.14 -13.05
C ASN A 328 -1.36 6.53 -13.50
N THR A 329 -2.36 7.11 -12.83
CA THR A 329 -2.74 8.52 -13.06
C THR A 329 -1.60 9.45 -12.66
N GLU A 330 -1.49 10.62 -13.32
CA GLU A 330 -0.40 11.56 -13.04
C GLU A 330 -0.34 11.99 -11.57
N LEU A 331 -1.49 12.13 -10.90
CA LEU A 331 -1.55 12.46 -9.48
C LEU A 331 -0.93 11.35 -8.61
N MET A 332 -1.26 10.09 -8.90
CA MET A 332 -0.69 8.94 -8.18
C MET A 332 0.80 8.75 -8.52
N LEU A 333 1.22 9.01 -9.75
CA LEU A 333 2.65 9.02 -10.12
C LEU A 333 3.43 10.11 -9.37
N SER A 334 2.85 11.29 -9.14
CA SER A 334 3.44 12.33 -8.28
C SER A 334 3.62 11.84 -6.85
N TYR A 335 2.64 11.12 -6.29
CA TYR A 335 2.76 10.47 -4.99
C TYR A 335 3.88 9.42 -4.97
N GLN A 336 3.92 8.50 -5.93
CA GLN A 336 4.96 7.45 -6.00
C GLN A 336 6.38 8.03 -6.10
N LYS A 337 6.54 9.19 -6.75
CA LYS A 337 7.81 9.92 -6.84
C LYS A 337 8.13 10.76 -5.59
N GLY A 338 7.20 10.88 -4.64
CA GLY A 338 7.35 11.73 -3.46
C GLY A 338 7.32 13.24 -3.78
N ASN A 339 6.72 13.62 -4.90
CA ASN A 339 6.72 14.99 -5.43
C ASN A 339 5.30 15.59 -5.49
N ILE A 340 4.45 15.25 -4.52
CA ILE A 340 3.12 15.86 -4.42
C ILE A 340 3.25 17.34 -4.03
N SER A 341 2.66 18.23 -4.83
CA SER A 341 2.65 19.67 -4.52
C SER A 341 1.54 20.04 -3.54
N LEU A 342 1.70 21.16 -2.82
CA LEU A 342 0.67 21.66 -1.92
C LEU A 342 -0.65 21.93 -2.66
N GLN A 343 -0.60 22.45 -3.88
CA GLN A 343 -1.82 22.73 -4.67
C GLN A 343 -2.53 21.44 -5.10
N GLN A 344 -1.77 20.42 -5.52
CA GLN A 344 -2.33 19.09 -5.82
C GLN A 344 -3.04 18.51 -4.60
N TYR A 345 -2.39 18.58 -3.43
CA TYR A 345 -2.96 18.04 -2.21
C TYR A 345 -4.20 18.81 -1.76
N LYS A 346 -4.20 20.15 -1.84
CA LYS A 346 -5.36 20.98 -1.52
C LYS A 346 -6.56 20.67 -2.43
N LEU A 347 -6.36 20.56 -3.75
CA LEU A 347 -7.43 20.18 -4.69
C LEU A 347 -7.94 18.76 -4.44
N LEU A 348 -7.05 17.84 -4.05
CA LEU A 348 -7.44 16.49 -3.64
C LEU A 348 -8.33 16.54 -2.40
N LEU A 349 -7.94 17.24 -1.33
CA LEU A 349 -8.74 17.38 -0.11
C LEU A 349 -10.12 17.98 -0.39
N CYS A 350 -10.19 19.02 -1.22
CA CYS A 350 -11.45 19.63 -1.67
C CYS A 350 -12.34 18.62 -2.38
N SER A 351 -11.75 17.78 -3.24
CA SER A 351 -12.49 16.75 -3.97
C SER A 351 -12.96 15.63 -3.05
N LEU A 352 -12.10 15.17 -2.15
CA LEU A 352 -12.43 14.15 -1.17
C LEU A 352 -13.54 14.62 -0.24
N HIS A 353 -13.48 15.85 0.27
CA HIS A 353 -14.55 16.40 1.11
C HIS A 353 -15.93 16.29 0.45
N GLU A 354 -16.04 16.68 -0.81
CA GLU A 354 -17.31 16.61 -1.55
C GLU A 354 -17.78 15.18 -1.81
N ILE A 355 -16.85 14.26 -2.08
CA ILE A 355 -17.14 12.84 -2.29
C ILE A 355 -17.58 12.18 -0.98
N TYR A 356 -16.83 12.34 0.11
CA TYR A 356 -17.18 11.75 1.40
C TYR A 356 -18.44 12.38 1.98
N ARG A 357 -18.68 13.68 1.79
CA ARG A 357 -19.96 14.29 2.18
C ARG A 357 -21.13 13.58 1.51
N ALA A 358 -21.09 13.39 0.19
CA ALA A 358 -22.15 12.69 -0.53
C ALA A 358 -22.25 11.20 -0.14
N LEU A 359 -21.12 10.51 0.02
CA LEU A 359 -21.09 9.10 0.42
C LEU A 359 -21.68 8.90 1.82
N GLU A 360 -21.24 9.71 2.78
CA GLU A 360 -21.64 9.60 4.19
C GLU A 360 -23.09 10.04 4.40
N GLU A 361 -23.56 11.10 3.71
CA GLU A 361 -24.99 11.48 3.67
C GLU A 361 -25.88 10.31 3.21
N GLU A 362 -25.47 9.58 2.17
CA GLU A 362 -26.26 8.46 1.64
C GLU A 362 -26.12 7.18 2.47
N LEU A 363 -24.95 6.94 3.10
CA LEU A 363 -24.79 5.85 4.07
C LEU A 363 -25.65 6.09 5.32
N ASP A 364 -25.70 7.32 5.83
CA ASP A 364 -26.55 7.68 6.97
C ASP A 364 -28.03 7.52 6.63
N ARG A 365 -28.46 8.05 5.47
CA ARG A 365 -29.84 7.93 4.99
C ARG A 365 -30.29 6.48 4.85
N ASN A 366 -29.39 5.60 4.42
CA ASN A 366 -29.65 4.19 4.19
C ASN A 366 -29.11 3.27 5.30
N SER A 367 -28.80 3.81 6.48
CA SER A 367 -28.16 3.07 7.58
C SER A 367 -28.94 1.84 8.06
N SER A 368 -30.27 1.83 7.87
CA SER A 368 -31.15 0.70 8.19
C SER A 368 -31.43 -0.24 7.00
N HIS A 369 -30.97 0.10 5.79
CA HIS A 369 -31.17 -0.72 4.60
C HIS A 369 -30.37 -2.03 4.72
N PRO A 370 -30.93 -3.21 4.37
CA PRO A 370 -30.23 -4.50 4.50
C PRO A 370 -28.88 -4.55 3.76
N GLY A 371 -28.78 -3.85 2.63
CA GLY A 371 -27.55 -3.74 1.83
C GLY A 371 -26.44 -2.88 2.44
N VAL A 372 -26.78 -2.03 3.42
CA VAL A 372 -25.89 -0.98 3.96
C VAL A 372 -25.62 -1.20 5.45
N ALA A 373 -26.62 -1.61 6.22
CA ALA A 373 -26.51 -1.81 7.66
C ALA A 373 -25.30 -2.68 8.08
N PRO A 374 -24.94 -3.77 7.38
CA PRO A 374 -23.77 -4.57 7.76
C PRO A 374 -22.43 -3.82 7.66
N ILE A 375 -22.33 -2.83 6.77
CA ILE A 375 -21.10 -2.08 6.49
C ILE A 375 -21.09 -0.67 7.08
N TYR A 376 -22.10 -0.31 7.87
CA TYR A 376 -22.26 1.02 8.44
C TYR A 376 -21.43 1.18 9.73
N PHE A 377 -20.25 1.80 9.59
CA PHE A 377 -19.26 2.02 10.67
C PHE A 377 -18.85 3.51 10.76
N PRO A 378 -19.77 4.43 11.10
CA PRO A 378 -19.49 5.86 11.07
C PRO A 378 -18.42 6.29 12.09
N GLN A 379 -18.36 5.66 13.27
CA GLN A 379 -17.40 6.03 14.31
C GLN A 379 -15.95 5.69 13.90
N GLU A 380 -15.78 4.61 13.15
CA GLU A 380 -14.48 4.12 12.72
C GLU A 380 -14.04 4.70 11.39
N LEU A 381 -14.98 4.89 10.45
CA LEU A 381 -14.67 5.21 9.05
C LEU A 381 -15.02 6.62 8.60
N ALA A 382 -15.94 7.34 9.25
CA ALA A 382 -16.36 8.66 8.74
C ALA A 382 -15.16 9.61 8.58
N ARG A 383 -15.08 10.30 7.45
CA ARG A 383 -13.95 11.16 7.06
C ARG A 383 -14.30 12.64 7.03
N LEU A 384 -15.59 13.00 7.01
CA LEU A 384 -16.02 14.38 6.80
C LEU A 384 -15.38 15.35 7.82
N GLU A 385 -15.47 15.06 9.12
CA GLU A 385 -14.88 15.92 10.15
C GLU A 385 -13.35 16.06 10.00
N SER A 386 -12.66 14.98 9.69
CA SER A 386 -11.22 15.00 9.43
C SER A 386 -10.86 15.83 8.20
N LEU A 387 -11.65 15.74 7.13
CA LEU A 387 -11.45 16.53 5.91
C LEU A 387 -11.72 18.02 6.15
N GLU A 388 -12.73 18.36 6.95
CA GLU A 388 -13.01 19.74 7.32
C GLU A 388 -11.87 20.36 8.15
N LYS A 389 -11.28 19.60 9.09
CA LYS A 389 -10.08 20.01 9.84
C LYS A 389 -8.89 20.28 8.93
N ASP A 390 -8.64 19.39 7.96
CA ASP A 390 -7.54 19.57 7.01
C ASP A 390 -7.78 20.76 6.07
N LEU A 391 -9.02 20.99 5.63
CA LEU A 391 -9.37 22.14 4.80
C LEU A 391 -9.26 23.46 5.57
N GLU A 392 -9.71 23.50 6.82
CA GLU A 392 -9.53 24.66 7.69
C GLU A 392 -8.05 24.97 7.92
N TYR A 393 -7.21 23.96 8.12
CA TYR A 393 -5.76 24.14 8.23
C TYR A 393 -5.15 24.83 7.00
N PHE A 394 -5.53 24.42 5.78
CA PHE A 394 -4.92 24.95 4.55
C PHE A 394 -5.57 26.23 3.98
N TYR A 395 -6.82 26.53 4.35
CA TYR A 395 -7.58 27.66 3.77
C TYR A 395 -8.11 28.66 4.81
N GLY A 396 -8.06 28.33 6.10
CA GLY A 396 -8.61 29.10 7.22
C GLY A 396 -10.10 28.84 7.47
N GLN A 397 -10.69 29.54 8.44
CA GLN A 397 -12.10 29.35 8.85
C GLN A 397 -13.11 29.50 7.70
N ASN A 398 -12.82 30.37 6.74
CA ASN A 398 -13.68 30.60 5.56
C ASN A 398 -13.30 29.70 4.38
N TRP A 399 -12.80 28.48 4.64
CA TRP A 399 -12.34 27.57 3.59
C TRP A 399 -13.43 27.28 2.55
N ARG A 400 -14.70 27.18 2.98
CA ARG A 400 -15.86 26.91 2.12
C ARG A 400 -16.03 27.91 0.97
N GLU A 401 -15.63 29.16 1.16
CA GLU A 401 -15.71 30.23 0.14
C GLU A 401 -14.52 30.20 -0.84
N ARG A 402 -13.48 29.42 -0.53
CA ARG A 402 -12.19 29.42 -1.23
C ARG A 402 -11.89 28.14 -1.99
N VAL A 403 -12.74 27.12 -1.82
CA VAL A 403 -12.57 25.81 -2.42
C VAL A 403 -12.92 25.85 -3.91
N ILE A 404 -12.05 25.26 -4.72
CA ILE A 404 -12.34 24.94 -6.11
C ILE A 404 -12.54 23.43 -6.18
N VAL A 405 -13.71 23.01 -6.67
CA VAL A 405 -14.08 21.60 -6.82
C VAL A 405 -14.06 21.24 -8.31
N PRO A 406 -13.31 20.21 -8.73
CA PRO A 406 -13.34 19.73 -10.10
C PRO A 406 -14.73 19.28 -10.56
N ALA A 407 -15.02 19.40 -11.85
CA ALA A 407 -16.30 18.99 -12.41
C ALA A 407 -16.53 17.47 -12.29
N ALA A 408 -15.45 16.68 -12.41
CA ALA A 408 -15.48 15.24 -12.16
C ALA A 408 -15.93 14.89 -10.72
N THR A 409 -15.54 15.70 -9.74
CA THR A 409 -15.93 15.51 -8.34
C THR A 409 -17.44 15.70 -8.17
N HIS A 410 -18.03 16.71 -8.81
CA HIS A 410 -19.48 16.90 -8.78
C HIS A 410 -20.24 15.75 -9.43
N ARG A 411 -19.74 15.20 -10.55
CA ARG A 411 -20.33 14.00 -11.18
C ARG A 411 -20.27 12.79 -10.26
N TYR A 412 -19.15 12.59 -9.55
CA TYR A 412 -19.04 11.50 -8.58
C TYR A 412 -20.03 11.69 -7.42
N ALA A 413 -20.06 12.88 -6.80
CA ALA A 413 -21.02 13.18 -5.75
C ALA A 413 -22.48 13.00 -6.20
N GLN A 414 -22.81 13.37 -7.44
CA GLN A 414 -24.13 13.13 -8.02
C GLN A 414 -24.42 11.63 -8.18
N ARG A 415 -23.44 10.83 -8.65
CA ARG A 415 -23.61 9.38 -8.78
C ARG A 415 -23.86 8.72 -7.43
N LEU A 416 -23.15 9.13 -6.38
CA LEU A 416 -23.35 8.63 -5.01
C LEU A 416 -24.79 8.89 -4.54
N ARG A 417 -25.30 10.11 -4.71
CA ARG A 417 -26.69 10.46 -4.37
C ARG A 417 -27.71 9.70 -5.19
N GLN A 418 -27.44 9.46 -6.47
CA GLN A 418 -28.29 8.65 -7.32
C GLN A 418 -28.33 7.20 -6.82
N VAL A 419 -27.18 6.60 -6.53
CA VAL A 419 -27.05 5.24 -6.00
C VAL A 419 -27.79 5.11 -4.67
N GLY A 420 -27.55 6.03 -3.72
CA GLY A 420 -28.21 6.01 -2.41
C GLY A 420 -29.73 6.19 -2.47
N LYS A 421 -30.28 6.76 -3.55
CA LYS A 421 -31.73 6.92 -3.74
C LYS A 421 -32.36 5.74 -4.50
N GLU A 422 -31.70 5.25 -5.53
CA GLU A 422 -32.28 4.31 -6.50
C GLU A 422 -31.90 2.86 -6.20
N ASN A 423 -30.68 2.60 -5.76
CA ASN A 423 -30.14 1.26 -5.51
C ASN A 423 -29.21 1.28 -4.27
N PRO A 424 -29.76 1.46 -3.05
CA PRO A 424 -28.95 1.67 -1.85
C PRO A 424 -27.92 0.57 -1.56
N GLU A 425 -28.22 -0.67 -1.94
CA GLU A 425 -27.31 -1.81 -1.83
C GLU A 425 -26.01 -1.62 -2.63
N PHE A 426 -25.99 -0.78 -3.67
CA PHE A 426 -24.77 -0.49 -4.45
C PHE A 426 -23.84 0.49 -3.72
N LEU A 427 -24.27 1.14 -2.63
CA LEU A 427 -23.37 1.95 -1.79
C LEU A 427 -22.20 1.14 -1.25
N VAL A 428 -22.37 -0.19 -1.11
CA VAL A 428 -21.30 -1.12 -0.73
C VAL A 428 -20.09 -1.04 -1.65
N ALA A 429 -20.31 -0.83 -2.96
CA ALA A 429 -19.25 -0.74 -3.95
C ALA A 429 -18.39 0.52 -3.76
N HIS A 430 -19.03 1.65 -3.48
CA HIS A 430 -18.36 2.93 -3.24
C HIS A 430 -17.66 2.95 -1.88
N ALA A 431 -18.33 2.50 -0.82
CA ALA A 431 -17.78 2.42 0.51
C ALA A 431 -16.56 1.47 0.56
N TYR A 432 -16.64 0.31 -0.10
CA TYR A 432 -15.50 -0.59 -0.28
C TYR A 432 -14.31 0.09 -0.98
N THR A 433 -14.56 0.72 -2.14
CA THR A 433 -13.52 1.33 -2.97
C THR A 433 -12.78 2.44 -2.23
N ARG A 434 -13.52 3.26 -1.47
CA ARG A 434 -12.98 4.38 -0.71
C ARG A 434 -12.32 3.92 0.60
N TYR A 435 -13.10 3.41 1.55
CA TYR A 435 -12.61 3.15 2.91
C TYR A 435 -11.51 2.08 2.97
N LEU A 436 -11.60 1.00 2.18
CA LEU A 436 -10.53 0.00 2.18
C LEU A 436 -9.27 0.50 1.47
N GLY A 437 -9.42 1.41 0.51
CA GLY A 437 -8.32 2.15 -0.09
C GLY A 437 -7.60 3.01 0.95
N ASP A 438 -8.34 3.77 1.75
CA ASP A 438 -7.79 4.67 2.77
C ASP A 438 -7.05 3.91 3.89
N LEU A 439 -7.62 2.78 4.35
CA LEU A 439 -7.02 1.88 5.33
C LEU A 439 -5.88 1.01 4.75
N SER A 440 -5.57 1.14 3.46
CA SER A 440 -4.50 0.42 2.78
C SER A 440 -3.50 1.38 2.15
N GLY A 441 -3.70 1.77 0.89
CA GLY A 441 -2.81 2.69 0.17
C GLY A 441 -2.80 4.09 0.81
N GLY A 442 -3.93 4.55 1.35
CA GLY A 442 -4.04 5.86 2.00
C GLY A 442 -3.04 6.07 3.13
N GLN A 443 -2.72 5.03 3.92
CA GLN A 443 -1.72 5.10 4.98
C GLN A 443 -0.29 5.33 4.45
N VAL A 444 -0.01 4.87 3.23
CA VAL A 444 1.26 5.16 2.54
C VAL A 444 1.22 6.58 1.99
N LEU A 445 0.12 6.99 1.36
CA LEU A 445 -0.05 8.34 0.82
C LEU A 445 0.07 9.42 1.90
N GLY A 446 -0.51 9.21 3.09
CA GLY A 446 -0.38 10.15 4.22
C GLY A 446 1.08 10.38 4.63
N ARG A 447 1.89 9.32 4.71
CA ARG A 447 3.34 9.43 5.01
C ARG A 447 4.10 10.15 3.91
N ILE A 448 3.74 9.91 2.65
CA ILE A 448 4.32 10.63 1.51
C ILE A 448 3.96 12.11 1.58
N THR A 449 2.67 12.45 1.75
CA THR A 449 2.20 13.84 1.92
C THR A 449 2.95 14.55 3.03
N GLN A 450 3.06 13.91 4.20
CA GLN A 450 3.78 14.46 5.35
C GLN A 450 5.22 14.84 4.98
N LYS A 451 5.93 13.91 4.35
CA LYS A 451 7.33 14.11 3.95
C LYS A 451 7.47 15.15 2.85
N SER A 452 6.66 15.08 1.80
CA SER A 452 6.75 15.96 0.63
C SER A 452 6.39 17.41 0.94
N LEU A 453 5.44 17.63 1.85
CA LEU A 453 4.97 18.96 2.23
C LEU A 453 5.62 19.50 3.51
N GLY A 454 6.46 18.71 4.17
CA GLY A 454 7.14 19.11 5.42
C GLY A 454 6.18 19.34 6.58
N LEU A 455 5.08 18.59 6.66
CA LEU A 455 4.06 18.74 7.71
C LEU A 455 4.54 18.09 9.01
N SER A 456 4.40 18.80 10.12
CA SER A 456 4.74 18.34 11.48
C SER A 456 3.49 18.34 12.37
N GLY A 457 3.48 17.51 13.42
CA GLY A 457 2.39 17.50 14.40
C GLY A 457 1.07 16.86 13.95
N GLY A 458 0.98 16.34 12.72
CA GLY A 458 -0.21 15.67 12.19
C GLY A 458 -1.30 16.61 11.65
N GLU A 459 -1.12 17.92 11.78
CA GLU A 459 -2.03 18.92 11.19
C GLU A 459 -2.00 18.86 9.66
N GLY A 460 -3.18 19.00 9.03
CA GLY A 460 -3.34 18.87 7.57
C GLY A 460 -3.27 17.43 7.05
N LEU A 461 -3.25 16.42 7.93
CA LEU A 461 -3.22 14.99 7.60
C LEU A 461 -4.32 14.18 8.32
N SER A 462 -5.30 14.86 8.92
CA SER A 462 -6.37 14.26 9.72
C SER A 462 -7.17 13.21 8.93
N PHE A 463 -7.36 13.40 7.62
CA PHE A 463 -8.02 12.45 6.73
C PHE A 463 -7.41 11.04 6.81
N PHE A 464 -6.08 10.95 6.90
CA PHE A 464 -5.35 9.69 6.94
C PHE A 464 -5.36 9.03 8.33
N SER A 465 -5.83 9.72 9.36
CA SER A 465 -5.88 9.22 10.73
C SER A 465 -7.23 8.56 11.03
N PHE A 466 -7.20 7.32 11.55
CA PHE A 466 -8.39 6.55 11.90
C PHE A 466 -8.39 6.22 13.40
N PRO A 467 -8.70 7.20 14.29
CA PRO A 467 -8.62 6.99 15.74
C PRO A 467 -9.59 5.91 16.24
N GLY A 468 -10.74 5.72 15.57
CA GLY A 468 -11.68 4.64 15.87
C GLY A 468 -11.23 3.24 15.40
N VAL A 469 -10.11 3.13 14.67
CA VAL A 469 -9.60 1.86 14.14
C VAL A 469 -8.28 1.50 14.81
N THR A 470 -8.33 0.63 15.82
CA THR A 470 -7.13 0.18 16.56
C THR A 470 -6.17 -0.63 15.69
N SER A 471 -6.69 -1.46 14.78
CA SER A 471 -5.89 -2.23 13.82
C SER A 471 -6.51 -2.17 12.42
N PRO A 472 -5.90 -1.43 11.48
CA PRO A 472 -6.41 -1.34 10.11
C PRO A 472 -6.58 -2.70 9.45
N ASN A 473 -5.70 -3.66 9.74
CA ASN A 473 -5.79 -4.98 9.12
C ASN A 473 -6.96 -5.82 9.65
N ARG A 474 -7.17 -5.84 10.98
CA ARG A 474 -8.33 -6.51 11.57
C ARG A 474 -9.63 -5.87 11.12
N PHE A 475 -9.67 -4.53 11.09
CA PHE A 475 -10.85 -3.81 10.66
C PHE A 475 -11.19 -4.06 9.19
N LYS A 476 -10.20 -4.09 8.29
CA LYS A 476 -10.42 -4.48 6.89
C LYS A 476 -10.91 -5.93 6.73
N GLN A 477 -10.55 -6.85 7.63
CA GLN A 477 -11.07 -8.22 7.62
C GLN A 477 -12.51 -8.27 8.12
N LEU A 478 -12.80 -7.58 9.22
CA LEU A 478 -14.15 -7.38 9.74
C LEU A 478 -15.06 -6.80 8.66
N TYR A 479 -14.65 -5.70 8.02
CA TYR A 479 -15.41 -5.02 6.98
C TYR A 479 -15.71 -5.94 5.79
N ARG A 480 -14.72 -6.72 5.32
CA ARG A 480 -14.95 -7.72 4.26
C ARG A 480 -15.93 -8.81 4.69
N SER A 481 -15.80 -9.33 5.91
CA SER A 481 -16.71 -10.34 6.45
C SER A 481 -18.16 -9.81 6.50
N ARG A 482 -18.35 -8.58 6.98
CA ARG A 482 -19.66 -7.91 7.02
C ARG A 482 -20.22 -7.66 5.62
N MET A 483 -19.40 -7.21 4.69
CA MET A 483 -19.80 -7.05 3.30
C MET A 483 -20.21 -8.38 2.65
N ASN A 484 -19.50 -9.47 2.95
CA ASN A 484 -19.87 -10.80 2.44
C ASN A 484 -21.19 -11.33 3.03
N SER A 485 -21.64 -10.80 4.17
CA SER A 485 -22.94 -11.14 4.77
C SER A 485 -24.12 -10.38 4.19
N VAL A 486 -23.88 -9.44 3.26
CA VAL A 486 -24.96 -8.73 2.57
C VAL A 486 -25.67 -9.69 1.62
N GLU A 487 -26.95 -9.94 1.87
CA GLU A 487 -27.79 -10.75 1.01
C GLU A 487 -28.19 -9.95 -0.24
N LEU A 488 -27.78 -10.45 -1.41
CA LEU A 488 -28.06 -9.84 -2.72
C LEU A 488 -28.66 -10.89 -3.65
N SER A 489 -29.64 -10.47 -4.46
CA SER A 489 -30.03 -11.25 -5.64
C SER A 489 -28.85 -11.33 -6.62
N GLN A 490 -28.90 -12.26 -7.57
CA GLN A 490 -27.87 -12.36 -8.59
C GLN A 490 -27.75 -11.06 -9.43
N GLU A 491 -28.88 -10.49 -9.83
CA GLU A 491 -28.94 -9.22 -10.57
C GLU A 491 -28.34 -8.06 -9.75
N ALA A 492 -28.71 -7.94 -8.48
CA ALA A 492 -28.15 -6.89 -7.61
C ALA A 492 -26.64 -7.09 -7.39
N ARG A 493 -26.19 -8.35 -7.28
CA ARG A 493 -24.77 -8.68 -7.15
C ARG A 493 -23.99 -8.25 -8.39
N GLU A 494 -24.47 -8.57 -9.59
CA GLU A 494 -23.86 -8.12 -10.85
C GLU A 494 -23.81 -6.58 -10.93
N GLY A 495 -24.90 -5.91 -10.54
CA GLY A 495 -24.95 -4.44 -10.45
C GLY A 495 -23.94 -3.84 -9.47
N VAL A 496 -23.71 -4.46 -8.30
CA VAL A 496 -22.66 -4.04 -7.35
C VAL A 496 -21.27 -4.15 -7.97
N LEU A 497 -20.98 -5.21 -8.74
CA LEU A 497 -19.69 -5.41 -9.39
C LEU A 497 -19.43 -4.34 -10.45
N GLU A 498 -20.43 -4.05 -11.28
CA GLU A 498 -20.36 -2.95 -12.25
C GLU A 498 -20.19 -1.59 -11.58
N GLU A 499 -20.92 -1.35 -10.48
CA GLU A 499 -20.80 -0.11 -9.72
C GLU A 499 -19.42 0.05 -9.09
N ALA A 500 -18.78 -1.05 -8.65
CA ALA A 500 -17.43 -1.00 -8.11
C ALA A 500 -16.41 -0.59 -9.18
N VAL A 501 -16.52 -1.11 -10.41
CA VAL A 501 -15.70 -0.65 -11.53
C VAL A 501 -15.95 0.84 -11.78
N ARG A 502 -17.21 1.28 -11.82
CA ARG A 502 -17.56 2.70 -11.99
C ARG A 502 -17.01 3.58 -10.87
N ALA A 503 -17.01 3.12 -9.62
CA ALA A 503 -16.42 3.84 -8.49
C ALA A 503 -14.92 4.11 -8.72
N PHE A 504 -14.17 3.16 -9.30
CA PHE A 504 -12.78 3.39 -9.70
C PHE A 504 -12.67 4.36 -10.87
N GLU A 505 -13.52 4.24 -11.89
CA GLU A 505 -13.54 5.19 -13.03
C GLU A 505 -13.79 6.62 -12.56
N CYS A 506 -14.75 6.84 -11.65
CA CYS A 506 -14.99 8.16 -11.07
C CYS A 506 -13.77 8.71 -10.31
N ASN A 507 -13.02 7.86 -9.59
CA ASN A 507 -11.78 8.30 -8.94
C ASN A 507 -10.71 8.70 -9.97
N ILE A 508 -10.55 7.93 -11.05
CA ILE A 508 -9.61 8.23 -12.14
C ILE A 508 -9.97 9.56 -12.78
N GLU A 509 -11.25 9.77 -13.12
CA GLU A 509 -11.72 11.04 -13.67
C GLU A 509 -11.42 12.22 -12.74
N VAL A 510 -11.63 12.07 -11.43
CA VAL A 510 -11.30 13.11 -10.44
C VAL A 510 -9.81 13.42 -10.44
N PHE A 511 -8.93 12.40 -10.47
CA PHE A 511 -7.48 12.61 -10.50
C PHE A 511 -7.04 13.31 -11.78
N ASP A 512 -7.58 12.91 -12.93
CA ASP A 512 -7.27 13.54 -14.21
C ASP A 512 -7.78 15.00 -14.26
N ASP A 513 -8.96 15.28 -13.70
CA ASP A 513 -9.54 16.63 -13.68
C ASP A 513 -8.76 17.57 -12.75
N ILE A 514 -8.26 17.08 -11.61
CA ILE A 514 -7.33 17.82 -10.75
C ILE A 514 -6.08 18.24 -11.55
N GLN A 515 -5.50 17.33 -12.33
CA GLN A 515 -4.30 17.63 -13.11
C GLN A 515 -4.58 18.59 -14.27
N LYS A 516 -5.75 18.47 -14.91
CA LYS A 516 -6.20 19.43 -15.93
C LYS A 516 -6.29 20.84 -15.36
N ILE A 517 -6.92 21.03 -14.19
CA ILE A 517 -7.05 22.33 -13.52
C ILE A 517 -5.68 22.96 -13.23
N LEU A 518 -4.74 22.15 -12.75
CA LEU A 518 -3.37 22.62 -12.48
C LEU A 518 -2.65 23.02 -13.77
N SER A 519 -2.72 22.20 -14.82
CA SER A 519 -2.08 22.51 -16.11
C SER A 519 -2.61 23.80 -16.75
N VAL A 520 -3.92 24.08 -16.61
CA VAL A 520 -4.54 25.31 -17.11
C VAL A 520 -4.09 26.52 -16.29
N THR A 521 -4.02 26.37 -14.97
CA THR A 521 -3.57 27.44 -14.05
C THR A 521 -2.10 27.79 -14.30
N GLU A 522 -1.24 26.80 -14.53
CA GLU A 522 0.17 27.01 -14.88
C GLU A 522 0.33 27.71 -16.23
N LYS A 523 -0.41 27.29 -17.26
CA LYS A 523 -0.40 27.93 -18.58
C LYS A 523 -0.86 29.39 -18.52
N ALA A 524 -1.93 29.68 -17.78
CA ALA A 524 -2.42 31.04 -17.59
C ALA A 524 -1.38 31.92 -16.87
N ASN A 525 -0.70 31.38 -15.85
CA ASN A 525 0.37 32.08 -15.15
C ASN A 525 1.62 32.32 -16.03
N MET A 526 1.99 31.37 -16.90
CA MET A 526 3.08 31.55 -17.86
C MET A 526 2.74 32.62 -18.90
N GLN A 527 1.53 32.60 -19.46
CA GLN A 527 1.06 33.61 -20.41
C GLN A 527 1.00 35.01 -19.78
N HIS A 528 0.59 35.11 -18.51
CA HIS A 528 0.62 36.38 -17.78
C HIS A 528 2.05 36.85 -17.52
N ARG A 529 3.00 35.95 -17.22
CA ARG A 529 4.41 36.29 -17.03
C ARG A 529 5.06 36.73 -18.34
N GLU A 530 4.78 36.06 -19.45
CA GLU A 530 5.24 36.45 -20.79
C GLU A 530 4.63 37.79 -21.25
N ALA A 531 3.35 38.05 -20.97
CA ALA A 531 2.73 39.34 -21.22
C ALA A 531 3.35 40.48 -20.39
N THR A 532 3.72 40.21 -19.13
CA THR A 532 4.44 41.18 -18.29
C THR A 532 5.90 41.35 -18.68
N HIS A 533 6.54 40.32 -19.23
CA HIS A 533 7.94 40.36 -19.66
C HIS A 533 8.12 40.96 -21.07
N ASN A 534 7.11 40.87 -21.95
CA ASN A 534 7.04 41.55 -23.24
C ASN A 534 6.39 42.95 -23.17
N GLY A 535 5.92 43.38 -21.99
CA GLY A 535 5.33 44.71 -21.76
C GLY A 535 6.33 45.86 -21.64
N TYR A 536 7.63 45.57 -21.58
CA TYR A 536 8.71 46.58 -21.66
C TYR A 536 9.34 46.56 -23.05
N MET A 537 8.61 47.04 -24.05
CA MET A 537 9.09 47.68 -25.29
C MET A 537 7.85 48.01 -26.16
N SER A 538 7.02 48.94 -25.70
CA SER A 538 6.10 49.67 -26.58
C SER A 538 6.08 51.14 -26.16
N HIS A 539 6.68 51.98 -27.00
CA HIS A 539 6.61 53.44 -26.91
C HIS A 539 5.16 53.89 -27.07
N GLY A 540 4.56 54.43 -26.01
CA GLY A 540 3.22 55.03 -26.16
C GLY A 540 2.45 55.35 -24.89
N ALA A 541 3.08 55.79 -23.80
CA ALA A 541 2.35 56.37 -22.66
C ALA A 541 3.21 57.34 -21.83
N ALA A 542 4.14 58.06 -22.48
CA ALA A 542 4.90 59.12 -21.83
C ALA A 542 4.24 60.50 -22.02
N THR A 543 2.93 60.61 -21.83
CA THR A 543 2.26 61.93 -21.83
C THR A 543 0.91 61.89 -21.11
N LEU A 544 0.89 61.57 -19.80
CA LEU A 544 -0.27 61.89 -18.92
C LEU A 544 0.01 61.77 -17.41
N ALA A 545 1.21 61.36 -16.99
CA ALA A 545 1.58 61.25 -15.58
C ALA A 545 2.44 62.43 -15.06
N LYS A 546 2.13 63.67 -15.49
CA LYS A 546 2.81 64.88 -14.97
C LYS A 546 1.89 65.92 -14.32
N THR A 547 0.61 65.62 -14.10
CA THR A 547 -0.32 66.59 -13.49
C THR A 547 -1.36 65.92 -12.61
N LEU A 548 -0.96 65.20 -11.56
CA LEU A 548 -1.86 64.90 -10.43
C LEU A 548 -1.06 64.87 -9.11
N PRO A 549 -1.53 65.53 -8.02
CA PRO A 549 -0.81 65.54 -6.74
C PRO A 549 -0.82 64.17 -6.06
N ALA A 550 0.24 63.86 -5.31
CA ALA A 550 0.45 62.59 -4.59
C ALA A 550 -0.60 62.26 -3.49
N SER A 551 -1.64 63.09 -3.31
CA SER A 551 -2.70 62.87 -2.32
C SER A 551 -3.83 61.94 -2.78
N LEU A 552 -3.83 61.48 -4.04
CA LEU A 552 -4.84 60.55 -4.57
C LEU A 552 -4.43 59.07 -4.57
N LEU A 553 -3.21 58.73 -4.13
CA LEU A 553 -2.67 57.36 -4.07
C LEU A 553 -2.79 56.70 -2.68
N SER A 554 -3.67 57.19 -1.82
CA SER A 554 -3.95 56.57 -0.52
C SER A 554 -5.15 55.61 -0.63
N PRO A 555 -5.11 54.40 -0.04
CA PRO A 555 -6.15 53.36 -0.21
C PRO A 555 -7.50 53.66 0.49
N ALA A 556 -7.72 54.91 0.90
CA ALA A 556 -8.91 55.36 1.62
C ALA A 556 -9.76 56.37 0.84
N SER A 557 -9.80 56.31 -0.51
CA SER A 557 -10.69 57.16 -1.30
C SER A 557 -11.96 56.40 -1.76
N PRO A 558 -13.18 56.94 -1.54
CA PRO A 558 -14.44 56.31 -1.96
C PRO A 558 -14.59 56.14 -3.47
N LEU A 559 -13.88 56.98 -4.24
CA LEU A 559 -13.99 57.07 -5.71
C LEU A 559 -13.30 55.88 -6.42
N LEU A 560 -12.24 55.31 -5.84
CA LEU A 560 -11.56 54.12 -6.37
C LEU A 560 -12.39 52.84 -6.14
N ARG A 561 -13.19 52.78 -5.06
CA ARG A 561 -14.14 51.68 -4.82
C ARG A 561 -15.31 51.70 -5.80
N LEU A 562 -15.76 52.89 -6.23
CA LEU A 562 -16.81 53.02 -7.24
C LEU A 562 -16.30 52.59 -8.63
N LEU A 563 -15.06 52.94 -9.00
CA LEU A 563 -14.45 52.56 -10.27
C LEU A 563 -14.13 51.05 -10.37
N LEU A 564 -13.67 50.41 -9.29
CA LEU A 564 -13.53 48.94 -9.27
C LEU A 564 -14.90 48.20 -9.24
N GLY A 565 -15.90 48.78 -8.58
CA GLY A 565 -17.26 48.21 -8.54
C GLY A 565 -17.97 48.23 -9.91
N VAL A 566 -17.74 49.25 -10.72
CA VAL A 566 -18.31 49.35 -12.07
C VAL A 566 -17.67 48.35 -13.05
N CYS A 567 -16.38 48.02 -12.89
CA CYS A 567 -15.72 47.00 -13.72
C CYS A 567 -16.20 45.57 -13.43
N VAL A 568 -16.67 45.28 -12.21
CA VAL A 568 -17.22 43.95 -11.84
C VAL A 568 -18.70 43.81 -12.25
N ALA A 569 -19.46 44.91 -12.31
CA ALA A 569 -20.85 44.91 -12.76
C ALA A 569 -21.00 44.79 -14.29
N VAL A 570 -20.03 45.28 -15.08
CA VAL A 570 -20.06 45.14 -16.55
C VAL A 570 -19.65 43.72 -17.01
N ALA A 571 -18.84 43.00 -16.22
CA ALA A 571 -18.47 41.62 -16.51
C ALA A 571 -19.60 40.59 -16.22
N THR A 572 -20.58 40.94 -15.39
CA THR A 572 -21.69 40.05 -15.01
C THR A 572 -22.93 40.20 -15.89
N VAL A 573 -23.07 41.31 -16.63
CA VAL A 573 -24.17 41.50 -17.61
C VAL A 573 -23.82 40.93 -19.00
N GLY A 574 -22.53 40.73 -19.31
CA GLY A 574 -22.08 40.23 -20.62
C GLY A 574 -22.21 38.71 -20.86
N MET A 575 -22.45 37.89 -19.83
CA MET A 575 -22.58 36.42 -19.97
C MET A 575 -24.04 35.91 -19.92
N GLY A 576 -25.03 36.81 -19.88
CA GLY A 576 -26.45 36.48 -19.89
C GLY A 576 -27.14 36.55 -21.26
N MET A 577 -26.40 36.69 -22.37
CA MET A 577 -26.99 36.92 -23.71
C MET A 577 -26.69 35.85 -24.78
N TYR A 578 -26.21 34.66 -24.40
CA TYR A 578 -26.12 33.52 -25.33
C TYR A 578 -26.72 32.25 -24.71
N ALA A 579 -28.04 32.25 -24.59
CA ALA A 579 -28.86 31.05 -24.52
C ALA A 579 -30.22 31.39 -25.16
N PHE A 580 -30.32 31.09 -26.45
CA PHE A 580 -31.59 30.95 -27.18
C PHE A 580 -31.60 29.55 -27.80
#